data_AF-A0A1C6RPD6-F1
#
_entry.id   AF-A0A1C6RPD6-F1
#
_cell.length_a   1.000
_cell.length_b   1.000
_cell.length_c   1.000
_cell.angle_alpha   90.00
_cell.angle_beta   90.00
_cell.angle_gamma   90.00
#
_symmetry.space_group_name_H-M   'P 1'
#
loop_
_entity.id
_entity.type
_entity.pdbx_description
1 polymer ?
#
loop_
_entity_poly.entity_id
_entity_poly.type
_entity_poly.pdbx_seq_one_letter_code
_entity_poly.pdbx_strand_id
1 'polypeptide(L)'
;MIVLRRLAGLVGALVSLVALVGVVRLVAPATAGGGEPPGVARQLAFLRAALDDGAGEDAQTLFPEGYFFAHVLYGLAWVELGMREPARREESSREARWALARLESPAGVAPFDPALTPPYGVFHQGWTNWLRGGVLALRPAEGRDPAEVRRFAETSAALGAAFDASTTPYLTAYPQQAWPVDSTVAVASLRLHDTLLPPRFQGTIDRWLDGVRQRLDPRTGLMPHRVDPVTGVPAEVARGTSQSVIHRFLPEIDPVFARQQYRVFRDRYLATPLGLGPAVREYPEGLDGPGDVDSGPLLLGVSLSATVVTLGAAQRHGDHRLAGALANYGELAGVPVQTPWTKRYALGAMPIGDAFLAWGKTAYPWMPDTTSQPTLSAGVPFWWPLPLLSLLVAVGVVPWLPVLLLRWRRRRTGTPAASAGPPPTRTGPPPTRTGPPAAGAGPPPNPPPTPAGPSAPVRPLP
;
A
#
# COMPACT_ATOMS: atom_id res chain seq x y z
N MET A 1 1.50 -22.50 -44.03
CA MET A 1 1.62 -21.02 -43.91
C MET A 1 0.43 -20.33 -43.23
N ILE A 2 -0.83 -20.64 -43.56
CA ILE A 2 -2.01 -19.97 -42.96
C ILE A 2 -2.13 -20.24 -41.45
N VAL A 3 -1.96 -21.51 -41.03
CA VAL A 3 -2.01 -21.91 -39.62
C VAL A 3 -0.94 -21.20 -38.79
N LEU A 4 0.30 -21.15 -39.28
CA LEU A 4 1.41 -20.46 -38.61
C LEU A 4 1.18 -18.95 -38.47
N ARG A 5 0.57 -18.30 -39.49
CA ARG A 5 0.18 -16.89 -39.41
C ARG A 5 -0.95 -16.63 -38.43
N ARG A 6 -1.94 -17.54 -38.35
CA ARG A 6 -3.03 -17.47 -37.36
C ARG A 6 -2.51 -17.66 -35.94
N LEU A 7 -1.62 -18.63 -35.74
CA LEU A 7 -0.96 -18.88 -34.45
C LEU A 7 -0.12 -17.66 -34.01
N ALA A 8 0.69 -17.10 -34.90
CA ALA A 8 1.48 -15.90 -34.61
C ALA A 8 0.57 -14.69 -34.27
N GLY A 9 -0.57 -14.54 -34.96
CA GLY A 9 -1.56 -13.51 -34.64
C GLY A 9 -2.22 -13.71 -33.26
N LEU A 10 -2.53 -14.96 -32.88
CA LEU A 10 -3.07 -15.29 -31.56
C LEU A 10 -2.06 -15.00 -30.44
N VAL A 11 -0.80 -15.41 -30.61
CA VAL A 11 0.28 -15.11 -29.66
C VAL A 11 0.47 -13.59 -29.54
N GLY A 12 0.51 -12.87 -30.68
CA GLY A 12 0.61 -11.41 -30.68
C GLY A 12 -0.54 -10.75 -29.93
N ALA A 13 -1.78 -11.21 -30.12
CA ALA A 13 -2.95 -10.71 -29.40
C ALA A 13 -2.88 -10.98 -27.90
N LEU A 14 -2.42 -12.17 -27.48
CA LEU A 14 -2.25 -12.51 -26.07
C LEU A 14 -1.19 -11.63 -25.41
N VAL A 15 -0.04 -11.42 -26.07
CA VAL A 15 1.03 -10.53 -25.58
C VAL A 15 0.52 -9.08 -25.44
N SER A 16 -0.22 -8.57 -26.42
CA SER A 16 -0.84 -7.24 -26.34
C SER A 16 -1.86 -7.13 -25.20
N LEU A 17 -2.64 -8.19 -24.95
CA LEU A 17 -3.60 -8.21 -23.85
C LEU A 17 -2.90 -8.19 -22.49
N VAL A 18 -1.83 -8.99 -22.31
CA VAL A 18 -1.02 -8.99 -21.08
C VAL A 18 -0.39 -7.62 -20.85
N ALA A 19 0.18 -7.02 -21.91
CA ALA A 19 0.73 -5.67 -21.84
C ALA A 19 -0.32 -4.63 -21.46
N LEU A 20 -1.53 -4.70 -22.04
CA LEU A 20 -2.63 -3.81 -21.71
C LEU A 20 -3.08 -3.96 -20.25
N VAL A 21 -3.17 -5.19 -19.74
CA VAL A 21 -3.44 -5.46 -18.31
C VAL A 21 -2.35 -4.84 -17.44
N GLY A 22 -1.08 -4.95 -17.84
CA GLY A 22 0.03 -4.30 -17.16
C GLY A 22 -0.09 -2.77 -17.14
N VAL A 23 -0.49 -2.15 -18.26
CA VAL A 23 -0.73 -0.70 -18.33
C VAL A 23 -1.84 -0.31 -17.36
N VAL A 24 -2.97 -1.03 -17.37
CA VAL A 24 -4.10 -0.76 -16.47
C VAL A 24 -3.66 -0.86 -15.01
N ARG A 25 -2.92 -1.90 -14.62
CA ARG A 25 -2.41 -2.08 -13.25
C ARG A 25 -1.50 -0.95 -12.80
N LEU A 26 -0.70 -0.41 -13.70
CA LEU A 26 0.26 0.65 -13.39
C LEU A 26 -0.40 2.03 -13.22
N VAL A 27 -1.55 2.27 -13.86
CA VAL A 27 -2.24 3.57 -13.83
C VAL A 27 -3.52 3.59 -12.99
N ALA A 28 -4.21 2.46 -12.87
CA ALA A 28 -5.43 2.37 -12.06
C ALA A 28 -5.08 2.61 -10.58
N PRO A 29 -5.91 3.35 -9.83
CA PRO A 29 -5.66 3.57 -8.41
C PRO A 29 -5.58 2.24 -7.66
N ALA A 30 -4.47 2.00 -6.95
CA ALA A 30 -4.30 0.84 -6.06
C ALA A 30 -4.41 1.19 -4.56
N THR A 31 -4.59 2.48 -4.25
CA THR A 31 -4.91 3.04 -2.92
C THR A 31 -6.21 3.83 -3.00
N ALA A 32 -6.84 4.09 -1.85
CA ALA A 32 -8.04 4.91 -1.76
C ALA A 32 -7.91 6.00 -0.68
N GLY A 33 -8.42 7.20 -0.95
CA GLY A 33 -8.50 8.28 0.05
C GLY A 33 -9.57 8.04 1.14
N GLY A 34 -10.57 7.19 0.84
CA GLY A 34 -11.61 6.75 1.77
C GLY A 34 -12.24 5.44 1.29
N GLY A 35 -12.94 4.71 2.17
CA GLY A 35 -13.52 3.40 1.86
C GLY A 35 -12.48 2.29 1.59
N GLU A 36 -12.92 1.20 0.97
CA GLU A 36 -12.10 0.03 0.63
C GLU A 36 -10.97 0.42 -0.35
N PRO A 37 -9.69 0.15 -0.02
CA PRO A 37 -8.65 0.16 -1.05
C PRO A 37 -8.92 -0.96 -2.08
N PRO A 38 -8.72 -0.73 -3.39
CA PRO A 38 -9.20 -1.65 -4.43
C PRO A 38 -8.77 -3.11 -4.27
N GLY A 39 -9.76 -3.97 -4.02
CA GLY A 39 -9.62 -5.42 -3.97
C GLY A 39 -9.08 -5.98 -2.65
N VAL A 40 -8.95 -5.16 -1.61
CA VAL A 40 -8.49 -5.61 -0.29
C VAL A 40 -9.47 -6.58 0.35
N ALA A 41 -10.79 -6.38 0.27
CA ALA A 41 -11.75 -7.32 0.86
C ALA A 41 -11.61 -8.72 0.23
N ARG A 42 -11.40 -8.78 -1.08
CA ARG A 42 -11.10 -10.04 -1.80
C ARG A 42 -9.74 -10.63 -1.41
N GLN A 43 -8.76 -9.80 -1.06
CA GLN A 43 -7.47 -10.25 -0.55
C GLN A 43 -7.59 -10.85 0.85
N LEU A 44 -8.36 -10.20 1.73
CA LEU A 44 -8.66 -10.72 3.07
C LEU A 44 -9.46 -12.03 3.02
N ALA A 45 -10.37 -12.18 2.05
CA ALA A 45 -11.08 -13.45 1.84
C ALA A 45 -10.12 -14.60 1.45
N PHE A 46 -9.11 -14.32 0.61
CA PHE A 46 -8.06 -15.30 0.30
C PHE A 46 -7.23 -15.64 1.54
N LEU A 47 -6.78 -14.61 2.27
CA LEU A 47 -5.97 -14.79 3.48
C LEU A 47 -6.71 -15.60 4.53
N ARG A 48 -8.01 -15.35 4.73
CA ARG A 48 -8.82 -16.10 5.67
C ARG A 48 -8.82 -17.59 5.36
N ALA A 49 -9.11 -17.96 4.12
CA ALA A 49 -9.09 -19.35 3.69
C ALA A 49 -7.69 -19.97 3.85
N ALA A 50 -6.64 -19.28 3.43
CA ALA A 50 -5.27 -19.76 3.58
C ALA A 50 -4.87 -19.98 5.06
N LEU A 51 -5.26 -19.08 5.95
CA LEU A 51 -4.97 -19.21 7.38
C LEU A 51 -5.80 -20.32 8.05
N ASP A 52 -7.04 -20.54 7.63
CA ASP A 52 -7.81 -21.71 8.07
C ASP A 52 -7.19 -23.03 7.56
N ASP A 53 -6.51 -23.00 6.40
CA ASP A 53 -5.79 -24.13 5.79
C ASP A 53 -4.34 -24.33 6.31
N GLY A 54 -3.89 -23.56 7.31
CA GLY A 54 -2.58 -23.74 7.95
C GLY A 54 -1.45 -22.82 7.48
N ALA A 55 -1.75 -21.77 6.72
CA ALA A 55 -0.73 -20.84 6.22
C ALA A 55 0.05 -20.11 7.34
N GLY A 56 -0.50 -20.03 8.56
CA GLY A 56 0.21 -19.47 9.70
C GLY A 56 1.33 -20.39 10.19
N GLU A 57 1.04 -21.68 10.31
CA GLU A 57 2.00 -22.72 10.65
C GLU A 57 3.08 -22.84 9.57
N ASP A 58 2.70 -22.79 8.30
CA ASP A 58 3.65 -22.77 7.18
C ASP A 58 4.57 -21.56 7.26
N ALA A 59 4.02 -20.37 7.52
CA ALA A 59 4.82 -19.14 7.68
C ALA A 59 5.83 -19.25 8.83
N GLN A 60 5.46 -19.91 9.94
CA GLN A 60 6.35 -20.13 11.09
C GLN A 60 7.62 -20.91 10.72
N THR A 61 7.56 -21.76 9.69
CA THR A 61 8.73 -22.51 9.20
C THR A 61 9.70 -21.64 8.40
N LEU A 62 9.24 -20.48 7.92
CA LEU A 62 10.04 -19.57 7.12
C LEU A 62 10.87 -18.62 7.99
N PHE A 63 10.30 -18.16 9.12
CA PHE A 63 10.97 -17.24 10.04
C PHE A 63 10.34 -17.19 11.45
N PRO A 64 11.07 -16.69 12.46
CA PRO A 64 10.70 -16.85 13.88
C PRO A 64 9.32 -16.30 14.26
N GLU A 65 8.84 -15.28 13.56
CA GLU A 65 7.58 -14.60 13.80
C GLU A 65 6.51 -14.93 12.75
N GLY A 66 6.73 -15.92 11.90
CA GLY A 66 5.89 -16.19 10.73
C GLY A 66 4.41 -16.43 11.06
N TYR A 67 4.12 -17.27 12.07
CA TYR A 67 2.75 -17.48 12.54
C TYR A 67 2.14 -16.17 13.05
N PHE A 68 2.91 -15.44 13.84
CA PHE A 68 2.47 -14.22 14.49
C PHE A 68 2.14 -13.14 13.45
N PHE A 69 3.03 -12.87 12.50
CA PHE A 69 2.82 -11.88 11.45
C PHE A 69 1.66 -12.24 10.51
N ALA A 70 1.51 -13.51 10.15
CA ALA A 70 0.41 -13.96 9.31
C ALA A 70 -0.96 -13.61 9.92
N HIS A 71 -1.11 -13.78 11.24
CA HIS A 71 -2.35 -13.50 11.95
C HIS A 71 -2.51 -12.03 12.34
N VAL A 72 -1.49 -11.37 12.90
CA VAL A 72 -1.61 -9.99 13.38
C VAL A 72 -1.87 -9.02 12.22
N LEU A 73 -1.18 -9.20 11.08
CA LEU A 73 -1.36 -8.33 9.93
C LEU A 73 -2.74 -8.52 9.28
N TYR A 74 -3.24 -9.76 9.24
CA TYR A 74 -4.61 -10.05 8.85
C TYR A 74 -5.62 -9.34 9.75
N GLY A 75 -5.48 -9.47 11.07
CA GLY A 75 -6.36 -8.83 12.05
C GLY A 75 -6.32 -7.29 11.96
N LEU A 76 -5.13 -6.70 11.83
CA LEU A 76 -4.96 -5.26 11.71
C LEU A 76 -5.52 -4.71 10.40
N ALA A 77 -5.37 -5.43 9.29
CA ALA A 77 -5.98 -5.04 8.02
C ALA A 77 -7.52 -5.00 8.12
N TRP A 78 -8.13 -5.95 8.84
CA TRP A 78 -9.56 -5.91 9.13
C TRP A 78 -9.97 -4.74 10.03
N VAL A 79 -9.21 -4.46 11.10
CA VAL A 79 -9.45 -3.29 11.95
C VAL A 79 -9.48 -2.02 11.10
N GLU A 80 -8.46 -1.82 10.28
CA GLU A 80 -8.34 -0.60 9.47
C GLU A 80 -9.40 -0.52 8.39
N LEU A 81 -9.78 -1.65 7.79
CA LEU A 81 -10.90 -1.71 6.87
C LEU A 81 -12.22 -1.28 7.55
N GLY A 82 -12.46 -1.73 8.79
CA GLY A 82 -13.66 -1.36 9.56
C GLY A 82 -13.66 0.11 10.01
N MET A 83 -12.48 0.71 10.21
CA MET A 83 -12.34 2.15 10.45
C MET A 83 -12.70 2.95 9.19
N ARG A 84 -12.27 2.47 8.03
CA ARG A 84 -12.52 3.11 6.72
C ARG A 84 -13.95 2.93 6.22
N GLU A 85 -14.59 1.81 6.56
CA GLU A 85 -15.93 1.44 6.12
C GLU A 85 -16.83 1.09 7.31
N PRO A 86 -17.65 2.05 7.79
CA PRO A 86 -18.55 1.84 8.92
C PRO A 86 -19.47 0.62 8.77
N ALA A 87 -19.90 0.31 7.54
CA ALA A 87 -20.76 -0.83 7.23
C ALA A 87 -20.10 -2.20 7.50
N ARG A 88 -18.76 -2.26 7.51
CA ARG A 88 -17.99 -3.49 7.74
C ARG A 88 -17.51 -3.66 9.18
N ARG A 89 -17.75 -2.69 10.07
CA ARG A 89 -17.21 -2.71 11.46
C ARG A 89 -17.50 -4.01 12.22
N GLU A 90 -18.67 -4.60 12.02
CA GLU A 90 -19.02 -5.85 12.68
C GLU A 90 -18.21 -7.04 12.16
N GLU A 91 -18.12 -7.18 10.84
CA GLU A 91 -17.27 -8.18 10.18
C GLU A 91 -15.81 -8.00 10.58
N SER A 92 -15.28 -6.78 10.45
CA SER A 92 -13.92 -6.40 10.87
C SER A 92 -13.64 -6.77 12.32
N SER A 93 -14.58 -6.49 13.22
CA SER A 93 -14.42 -6.77 14.65
C SER A 93 -14.39 -8.27 14.92
N ARG A 94 -15.20 -9.07 14.21
CA ARG A 94 -15.19 -10.53 14.33
C ARG A 94 -13.88 -11.13 13.83
N GLU A 95 -13.42 -10.71 12.65
CA GLU A 95 -12.17 -11.23 12.06
C GLU A 95 -10.94 -10.81 12.87
N ALA A 96 -10.89 -9.57 13.36
CA ALA A 96 -9.82 -9.10 14.23
C ALA A 96 -9.77 -9.86 15.57
N ARG A 97 -10.92 -10.19 16.18
CA ARG A 97 -10.97 -11.06 17.37
C ARG A 97 -10.52 -12.48 17.10
N TRP A 98 -10.89 -13.04 15.95
CA TRP A 98 -10.40 -14.36 15.55
C TRP A 98 -8.87 -14.36 15.44
N ALA A 99 -8.29 -13.34 14.80
CA ALA A 99 -6.84 -13.20 14.71
C ALA A 99 -6.18 -13.05 16.08
N LEU A 100 -6.75 -12.21 16.95
CA LEU A 100 -6.26 -12.01 18.31
C LEU A 100 -6.24 -13.32 19.12
N ALA A 101 -7.30 -14.13 19.01
CA ALA A 101 -7.36 -15.44 19.66
C ALA A 101 -6.26 -16.41 19.16
N ARG A 102 -5.80 -16.27 17.91
CA ARG A 102 -4.67 -17.05 17.38
C ARG A 102 -3.34 -16.59 17.95
N LEU A 103 -3.12 -15.29 18.12
CA LEU A 103 -1.91 -14.74 18.75
C LEU A 103 -1.77 -15.14 20.23
N GLU A 104 -2.90 -15.30 20.92
CA GLU A 104 -2.97 -15.73 22.33
C GLU A 104 -3.02 -17.26 22.50
N SER A 105 -3.03 -18.03 21.40
CA SER A 105 -3.04 -19.48 21.42
C SER A 105 -1.66 -20.06 21.75
N PRO A 106 -1.55 -21.36 22.12
CA PRO A 106 -0.26 -22.02 22.32
C PRO A 106 0.69 -21.86 21.13
N ALA A 107 0.19 -21.93 19.89
CA ALA A 107 1.01 -21.72 18.69
C ALA A 107 1.49 -20.27 18.56
N GLY A 108 0.64 -19.29 18.91
CA GLY A 108 0.95 -17.86 18.84
C GLY A 108 1.98 -17.39 19.86
N VAL A 109 2.11 -18.09 21.00
CA VAL A 109 3.11 -17.79 22.04
C VAL A 109 4.35 -18.69 22.00
N ALA A 110 4.28 -19.84 21.32
CA ALA A 110 5.34 -20.86 21.34
C ALA A 110 6.77 -20.34 21.00
N PRO A 111 6.96 -19.42 20.04
CA PRO A 111 8.30 -18.91 19.72
C PRO A 111 8.87 -17.93 20.76
N PHE A 112 8.04 -17.43 21.67
CA PHE A 112 8.38 -16.32 22.57
C PHE A 112 8.65 -16.81 23.98
N ASP A 113 9.64 -16.22 24.63
CA ASP A 113 10.07 -16.64 25.97
C ASP A 113 9.16 -16.04 27.07
N PRO A 114 8.41 -16.87 27.84
CA PRO A 114 7.56 -16.38 28.92
C PRO A 114 8.31 -15.72 30.08
N ALA A 115 9.63 -15.92 30.19
CA ALA A 115 10.45 -15.34 31.26
C ALA A 115 10.89 -13.89 31.01
N LEU A 116 10.62 -13.35 29.82
CA LEU A 116 10.90 -11.95 29.51
C LEU A 116 10.02 -11.00 30.34
N THR A 117 10.42 -9.72 30.38
CA THR A 117 9.63 -8.65 31.00
C THR A 117 9.31 -7.58 29.96
N PRO A 118 8.04 -7.44 29.53
CA PRO A 118 6.88 -8.27 29.90
C PRO A 118 6.99 -9.72 29.37
N PRO A 119 6.21 -10.69 29.90
CA PRO A 119 6.21 -12.08 29.42
C PRO A 119 6.00 -12.14 27.91
N TYR A 120 6.76 -13.02 27.24
CA TYR A 120 6.80 -13.16 25.77
C TYR A 120 7.45 -11.99 25.02
N GLY A 121 8.03 -11.01 25.73
CA GLY A 121 8.80 -9.92 25.14
C GLY A 121 7.94 -8.78 24.58
N VAL A 122 8.60 -7.64 24.32
CA VAL A 122 7.91 -6.42 23.87
C VAL A 122 7.32 -6.54 22.47
N PHE A 123 7.88 -7.38 21.61
CA PHE A 123 7.33 -7.68 20.28
C PHE A 123 5.91 -8.26 20.41
N HIS A 124 5.79 -9.43 21.05
CA HIS A 124 4.50 -10.12 21.16
C HIS A 124 3.47 -9.24 21.88
N GLN A 125 3.85 -8.67 23.02
CA GLN A 125 2.95 -7.87 23.84
C GLN A 125 2.53 -6.57 23.15
N GLY A 126 3.46 -5.87 22.50
CA GLY A 126 3.18 -4.60 21.83
C GLY A 126 2.20 -4.77 20.67
N TRP A 127 2.48 -5.70 19.76
CA TRP A 127 1.63 -5.99 18.60
C TRP A 127 0.26 -6.55 19.00
N THR A 128 0.22 -7.47 19.98
CA THR A 128 -1.03 -8.04 20.49
C THR A 128 -1.90 -6.97 21.16
N ASN A 129 -1.28 -6.11 21.98
CA ASN A 129 -2.00 -5.02 22.66
C ASN A 129 -2.51 -3.95 21.67
N TRP A 130 -1.75 -3.67 20.60
CA TRP A 130 -2.19 -2.81 19.50
C TRP A 130 -3.44 -3.39 18.79
N LEU A 131 -3.44 -4.68 18.43
CA LEU A 131 -4.61 -5.33 17.84
C LEU A 131 -5.82 -5.32 18.79
N ARG A 132 -5.60 -5.55 20.09
CA ARG A 132 -6.66 -5.49 21.11
C ARG A 132 -7.28 -4.09 21.20
N GLY A 133 -6.46 -3.04 21.21
CA GLY A 133 -6.93 -1.67 21.13
C GLY A 133 -7.71 -1.39 19.83
N GLY A 134 -7.28 -1.97 18.71
CA GLY A 134 -7.97 -1.90 17.43
C GLY A 134 -9.38 -2.48 17.46
N VAL A 135 -9.57 -3.64 18.10
CA VAL A 135 -10.90 -4.23 18.30
C VAL A 135 -11.82 -3.29 19.08
N LEU A 136 -11.30 -2.66 20.14
CA LEU A 136 -12.05 -1.69 20.94
C LEU A 136 -12.38 -0.40 20.16
N ALA A 137 -11.48 0.04 19.28
CA ALA A 137 -11.66 1.24 18.47
C ALA A 137 -12.75 1.11 17.40
N LEU A 138 -13.13 -0.12 17.00
CA LEU A 138 -14.25 -0.38 16.09
C LEU A 138 -15.63 -0.18 16.72
N ARG A 139 -15.70 0.01 18.05
CA ARG A 139 -16.94 0.13 18.81
C ARG A 139 -16.97 1.45 19.61
N PRO A 140 -18.16 2.07 19.76
CA PRO A 140 -18.34 3.18 20.70
C PRO A 140 -18.09 2.70 22.13
N ALA A 141 -17.74 3.61 23.03
CA ALA A 141 -17.31 3.28 24.40
C ALA A 141 -18.34 2.43 25.17
N GLU A 142 -19.62 2.71 24.98
CA GLU A 142 -20.75 2.06 25.64
C GLU A 142 -20.99 0.63 25.14
N GLY A 143 -20.51 0.30 23.93
CA GLY A 143 -20.68 -1.00 23.28
C GLY A 143 -19.46 -1.91 23.37
N ARG A 144 -18.44 -1.53 24.14
CA ARG A 144 -17.20 -2.33 24.31
C ARG A 144 -17.42 -3.43 25.34
N ASP A 145 -16.90 -4.62 25.07
CA ASP A 145 -16.92 -5.73 26.02
C ASP A 145 -16.06 -5.37 27.25
N PRO A 146 -16.62 -5.37 28.48
CA PRO A 146 -15.86 -5.06 29.69
C PRO A 146 -14.64 -5.96 29.92
N ALA A 147 -14.69 -7.23 29.50
CA ALA A 147 -13.56 -8.14 29.63
C ALA A 147 -12.42 -7.81 28.65
N GLU A 148 -12.75 -7.33 27.45
CA GLU A 148 -11.74 -6.85 26.49
C GLU A 148 -11.09 -5.55 26.96
N VAL A 149 -11.90 -4.64 27.52
CA VAL A 149 -11.42 -3.38 28.12
C VAL A 149 -10.46 -3.65 29.28
N ARG A 150 -10.81 -4.55 30.21
CA ARG A 150 -9.92 -4.92 31.33
C ARG A 150 -8.61 -5.50 30.84
N ARG A 151 -8.64 -6.46 29.92
CA ARG A 151 -7.42 -7.08 29.36
C ARG A 151 -6.52 -6.06 28.67
N PHE A 152 -7.09 -5.13 27.91
CA PHE A 152 -6.33 -4.05 27.28
C PHE A 152 -5.70 -3.10 28.31
N ALA A 153 -6.44 -2.72 29.35
CA ALA A 153 -5.92 -1.87 30.43
C ALA A 153 -4.81 -2.55 31.24
N GLU A 154 -4.98 -3.83 31.57
CA GLU A 154 -4.00 -4.64 32.33
C GLU A 154 -2.70 -4.83 31.55
N THR A 155 -2.77 -5.23 30.27
CA THR A 155 -1.57 -5.35 29.42
C THR A 155 -0.90 -4.00 29.20
N SER A 156 -1.66 -2.93 28.99
CA SER A 156 -1.09 -1.57 28.87
C SER A 156 -0.39 -1.14 30.15
N ALA A 157 -0.96 -1.45 31.33
CA ALA A 157 -0.32 -1.17 32.61
C ALA A 157 0.98 -1.97 32.79
N ALA A 158 1.02 -3.25 32.39
CA ALA A 158 2.23 -4.06 32.44
C ALA A 158 3.32 -3.54 31.49
N LEU A 159 2.95 -3.15 30.26
CA LEU A 159 3.87 -2.51 29.31
C LEU A 159 4.42 -1.19 29.84
N GLY A 160 3.54 -0.31 30.37
CA GLY A 160 3.95 0.96 30.95
C GLY A 160 4.91 0.77 32.14
N ALA A 161 4.61 -0.17 33.03
CA ALA A 161 5.49 -0.50 34.15
C ALA A 161 6.85 -1.05 33.69
N ALA A 162 6.89 -1.89 32.65
CA ALA A 162 8.14 -2.40 32.08
C ALA A 162 9.01 -1.28 31.49
N PHE A 163 8.41 -0.34 30.75
CA PHE A 163 9.13 0.84 30.25
C PHE A 163 9.63 1.75 31.38
N ASP A 164 8.80 1.98 32.39
CA ASP A 164 9.16 2.83 33.54
C ASP A 164 10.29 2.25 34.38
N ALA A 165 10.41 0.92 34.45
CA ALA A 165 11.48 0.22 35.15
C ALA A 165 12.78 0.09 34.33
N SER A 166 12.71 0.32 33.01
CA SER A 166 13.85 0.14 32.11
C SER A 166 14.79 1.35 32.13
N THR A 167 16.09 1.09 32.08
CA THR A 167 17.14 2.11 31.95
C THR A 167 17.33 2.61 30.51
N THR A 168 16.71 1.93 29.55
CA THR A 168 16.76 2.20 28.11
C THR A 168 15.34 2.32 27.55
N PRO A 169 15.10 3.13 26.50
CA PRO A 169 13.79 3.20 25.85
C PRO A 169 13.43 1.90 25.09
N TYR A 170 14.34 0.94 25.00
CA TYR A 170 14.17 -0.27 24.21
C TYR A 170 14.10 -1.49 25.12
N LEU A 171 12.91 -2.09 25.21
CA LEU A 171 12.69 -3.36 25.89
C LEU A 171 13.13 -4.53 25.00
N THR A 172 13.45 -5.65 25.61
CA THR A 172 13.83 -6.87 24.89
C THR A 172 12.63 -7.52 24.21
N ALA A 173 12.77 -7.83 22.93
CA ALA A 173 11.81 -8.64 22.17
C ALA A 173 12.13 -10.13 22.31
N TYR A 174 13.42 -10.47 22.39
CA TYR A 174 13.95 -11.81 22.61
C TYR A 174 15.01 -11.78 23.73
N PRO A 175 15.39 -12.94 24.31
CA PRO A 175 16.43 -12.99 25.32
C PRO A 175 17.70 -12.24 24.87
N GLN A 176 18.08 -11.22 25.65
CA GLN A 176 19.25 -10.36 25.42
C GLN A 176 19.25 -9.63 24.07
N GLN A 177 18.08 -9.38 23.47
CA GLN A 177 17.96 -8.71 22.18
C GLN A 177 16.86 -7.67 22.21
N ALA A 178 17.21 -6.43 21.89
CA ALA A 178 16.30 -5.30 21.84
C ALA A 178 16.27 -4.68 20.44
N TRP A 179 15.06 -4.59 19.90
CA TRP A 179 14.74 -4.05 18.59
C TRP A 179 13.89 -2.78 18.79
N PRO A 180 14.40 -1.58 18.48
CA PRO A 180 13.67 -0.32 18.62
C PRO A 180 12.30 -0.28 17.95
N VAL A 181 12.15 -1.00 16.82
CA VAL A 181 10.86 -1.14 16.13
C VAL A 181 9.79 -1.74 17.02
N ASP A 182 10.11 -2.73 17.83
CA ASP A 182 9.12 -3.44 18.66
C ASP A 182 8.66 -2.60 19.84
N SER A 183 9.61 -1.89 20.46
CA SER A 183 9.28 -0.90 21.49
C SER A 183 8.43 0.24 20.93
N THR A 184 8.63 0.63 19.67
CA THR A 184 7.80 1.65 19.00
C THR A 184 6.34 1.18 18.90
N VAL A 185 6.09 -0.07 18.49
CA VAL A 185 4.72 -0.62 18.42
C VAL A 185 4.07 -0.67 19.81
N ALA A 186 4.81 -1.11 20.82
CA ALA A 186 4.32 -1.16 22.19
C ALA A 186 3.95 0.22 22.74
N VAL A 187 4.79 1.24 22.53
CA VAL A 187 4.52 2.62 22.96
C VAL A 187 3.35 3.23 22.19
N ALA A 188 3.20 2.92 20.89
CA ALA A 188 2.00 3.30 20.15
C ALA A 188 0.73 2.71 20.80
N SER A 189 0.79 1.46 21.28
CA SER A 189 -0.34 0.85 22.00
C SER A 189 -0.69 1.56 23.32
N LEU A 190 0.30 2.10 24.05
CA LEU A 190 0.07 2.92 25.25
C LEU A 190 -0.57 4.27 24.89
N ARG A 191 -0.15 4.88 23.78
CA ARG A 191 -0.75 6.14 23.31
C ARG A 191 -2.19 5.93 22.82
N LEU A 192 -2.47 4.78 22.21
CA LEU A 192 -3.82 4.33 21.86
C LEU A 192 -4.68 4.11 23.11
N HIS A 193 -4.12 3.52 24.18
CA HIS A 193 -4.81 3.40 25.45
C HIS A 193 -5.31 4.74 25.94
N ASP A 194 -4.46 5.76 25.98
CA ASP A 194 -4.82 7.10 26.46
C ASP A 194 -5.86 7.80 25.57
N THR A 195 -6.12 7.27 24.36
CA THR A 195 -7.19 7.75 23.48
C THR A 195 -8.51 7.02 23.73
N LEU A 196 -8.46 5.71 24.03
CA LEU A 196 -9.64 4.87 24.16
C LEU A 196 -10.17 4.80 25.60
N LEU A 197 -9.30 4.99 26.59
CA LEU A 197 -9.52 4.88 28.03
C LEU A 197 -8.94 6.12 28.74
N PRO A 198 -9.22 6.35 30.04
CA PRO A 198 -8.65 7.47 30.78
C PRO A 198 -7.11 7.54 30.62
N PRO A 199 -6.56 8.70 30.21
CA PRO A 199 -5.12 8.86 29.97
C PRO A 199 -4.28 8.52 31.21
N ARG A 200 -3.18 7.80 31.00
CA ARG A 200 -2.28 7.32 32.08
C ARG A 200 -0.80 7.32 31.69
N PHE A 201 -0.46 7.16 30.42
CA PHE A 201 0.89 6.80 30.00
C PHE A 201 1.71 7.95 29.40
N GLN A 202 1.19 9.18 29.38
CA GLN A 202 1.91 10.35 28.85
C GLN A 202 3.34 10.49 29.41
N GLY A 203 3.52 10.36 30.73
CA GLY A 203 4.85 10.46 31.33
C GLY A 203 5.82 9.35 30.91
N THR A 204 5.33 8.14 30.66
CA THR A 204 6.11 7.02 30.12
C THR A 204 6.51 7.30 28.67
N ILE A 205 5.56 7.80 27.86
CA ILE A 205 5.77 8.14 26.45
C ILE A 205 6.81 9.27 26.31
N ASP A 206 6.72 10.32 27.14
CA ASP A 206 7.65 11.45 27.10
C ASP A 206 9.08 11.00 27.41
N ARG A 207 9.27 10.21 28.48
CA ARG A 207 10.58 9.63 28.82
C ARG A 207 11.12 8.72 27.72
N TRP A 208 10.26 7.92 27.10
CA TRP A 208 10.64 7.07 25.98
C TRP A 208 11.13 7.91 24.78
N LEU A 209 10.38 8.94 24.37
CA LEU A 209 10.74 9.84 23.27
C LEU A 209 12.07 10.54 23.52
N ASP A 210 12.30 11.04 24.73
CA ASP A 210 13.57 11.67 25.10
C ASP A 210 14.74 10.67 25.05
N GLY A 211 14.51 9.45 25.54
CA GLY A 211 15.47 8.36 25.46
C GLY A 211 15.83 8.00 24.01
N VAL A 212 14.84 7.95 23.11
CA VAL A 212 15.01 7.68 21.68
C VAL A 212 15.80 8.79 20.99
N ARG A 213 15.45 10.06 21.22
CA ARG A 213 16.14 11.22 20.61
C ARG A 213 17.63 11.27 20.94
N GLN A 214 18.01 10.77 22.11
CA GLN A 214 19.41 10.68 22.55
C GLN A 214 20.18 9.47 21.97
N ARG A 215 19.48 8.50 21.38
CA ARG A 215 20.03 7.20 20.96
C ARG A 215 19.74 6.89 19.49
N LEU A 216 19.61 7.92 18.66
CA LEU A 216 19.52 7.75 17.22
C LEU A 216 20.83 7.20 16.66
N ASP A 217 20.72 6.43 15.57
CA ASP A 217 21.87 5.96 14.82
C ASP A 217 22.68 7.20 14.35
N PRO A 218 23.95 7.33 14.78
CA PRO A 218 24.75 8.52 14.48
C PRO A 218 25.04 8.69 12.99
N ARG A 219 24.94 7.62 12.19
CA ARG A 219 25.19 7.67 10.74
C ARG A 219 24.00 8.23 9.98
N THR A 220 22.79 7.83 10.36
CA THR A 220 21.56 8.17 9.62
C THR A 220 20.76 9.28 10.27
N GLY A 221 20.85 9.45 11.59
CA GLY A 221 19.94 10.27 12.37
C GLY A 221 18.55 9.63 12.53
N LEU A 222 18.41 8.34 12.22
CA LEU A 222 17.18 7.57 12.38
C LEU A 222 17.25 6.67 13.62
N MET A 223 16.13 6.11 14.05
CA MET A 223 16.15 5.04 15.07
C MET A 223 16.97 3.84 14.55
N PRO A 224 17.89 3.26 15.34
CA PRO A 224 18.75 2.16 14.88
C PRO A 224 17.95 0.88 14.60
N HIS A 225 18.53 -0.05 13.83
CA HIS A 225 17.92 -1.36 13.61
C HIS A 225 17.97 -2.18 14.90
N ARG A 226 19.16 -2.38 15.49
CA ARG A 226 19.36 -3.09 16.77
C ARG A 226 20.12 -2.22 17.76
N VAL A 227 19.87 -2.44 19.04
CA VAL A 227 20.60 -1.79 20.14
C VAL A 227 21.14 -2.81 21.12
N ASP A 228 22.11 -2.38 21.92
CA ASP A 228 22.48 -3.10 23.13
C ASP A 228 21.30 -3.07 24.13
N PRO A 229 20.85 -4.22 24.67
CA PRO A 229 19.64 -4.31 25.47
C PRO A 229 19.75 -3.68 26.87
N VAL A 230 20.97 -3.40 27.36
CA VAL A 230 21.21 -2.85 28.70
C VAL A 230 21.42 -1.33 28.65
N THR A 231 22.21 -0.88 27.69
CA THR A 231 22.61 0.52 27.55
C THR A 231 21.72 1.30 26.57
N GLY A 232 21.05 0.59 25.64
CA GLY A 232 20.28 1.17 24.54
C GLY A 232 21.15 1.80 23.45
N VAL A 233 22.48 1.62 23.48
CA VAL A 233 23.39 2.17 22.48
C VAL A 233 23.12 1.50 21.12
N PRO A 234 23.07 2.26 20.01
CA PRO A 234 22.99 1.71 18.66
C PRO A 234 24.06 0.63 18.42
N ALA A 235 23.61 -0.61 18.19
CA ALA A 235 24.47 -1.73 17.82
C ALA A 235 24.54 -1.92 16.31
N GLU A 236 23.47 -1.54 15.60
CA GLU A 236 23.37 -1.61 14.15
C GLU A 236 22.79 -0.33 13.56
N VAL A 237 23.20 -0.01 12.33
CA VAL A 237 22.67 1.10 11.53
C VAL A 237 21.16 0.97 11.37
N ALA A 238 20.45 2.09 11.17
CA ALA A 238 19.04 2.03 10.79
C ALA A 238 18.86 1.20 9.49
N ARG A 239 17.85 0.34 9.45
CA ARG A 239 17.54 -0.53 8.31
C ARG A 239 16.11 -0.35 7.80
N GLY A 240 15.94 -0.51 6.48
CA GLY A 240 14.68 -0.25 5.77
C GLY A 240 13.50 -1.05 6.31
N THR A 241 13.72 -2.33 6.61
CA THR A 241 12.74 -3.21 7.29
C THR A 241 12.18 -2.58 8.56
N SER A 242 13.02 -2.27 9.55
CA SER A 242 12.58 -1.63 10.79
C SER A 242 12.02 -0.24 10.57
N GLN A 243 12.66 0.59 9.74
CA GLN A 243 12.21 1.96 9.50
C GLN A 243 10.81 2.01 8.90
N SER A 244 10.50 1.11 7.96
CA SER A 244 9.17 1.07 7.34
C SER A 244 8.06 0.82 8.36
N VAL A 245 8.30 -0.04 9.36
CA VAL A 245 7.36 -0.28 10.47
C VAL A 245 7.39 0.88 11.47
N ILE A 246 8.55 1.41 11.84
CA ILE A 246 8.65 2.56 12.75
C ILE A 246 7.83 3.74 12.19
N HIS A 247 7.95 4.05 10.90
CA HIS A 247 7.15 5.11 10.26
C HIS A 247 5.66 4.78 10.11
N ARG A 248 5.27 3.53 10.32
CA ARG A 248 3.87 3.13 10.38
C ARG A 248 3.21 3.49 11.72
N PHE A 249 4.00 3.55 12.80
CA PHE A 249 3.54 3.71 14.18
C PHE A 249 3.99 5.01 14.84
N LEU A 250 5.16 5.55 14.50
CA LEU A 250 5.68 6.77 15.12
C LEU A 250 4.73 7.98 15.00
N PRO A 251 3.97 8.17 13.90
CA PRO A 251 2.95 9.24 13.83
C PRO A 251 1.84 9.11 14.86
N GLU A 252 1.59 7.89 15.35
CA GLU A 252 0.63 7.60 16.41
C GLU A 252 1.16 8.08 17.78
N ILE A 253 2.48 8.14 17.96
CA ILE A 253 3.13 8.55 19.21
C ILE A 253 3.39 10.05 19.25
N ASP A 254 4.15 10.54 18.27
CA ASP A 254 4.56 11.95 18.14
C ASP A 254 4.60 12.31 16.65
N PRO A 255 3.57 12.99 16.11
CA PRO A 255 3.50 13.31 14.68
C PRO A 255 4.60 14.27 14.21
N VAL A 256 5.15 15.11 15.11
CA VAL A 256 6.23 16.06 14.77
C VAL A 256 7.55 15.32 14.59
N PHE A 257 7.94 14.53 15.59
CA PHE A 257 9.15 13.71 15.53
C PHE A 257 9.06 12.68 14.41
N ALA A 258 7.90 12.05 14.23
CA ALA A 258 7.66 11.12 13.13
C ALA A 258 7.88 11.77 11.76
N ARG A 259 7.39 13.00 11.57
CA ARG A 259 7.57 13.76 10.32
C ARG A 259 9.05 14.05 10.05
N GLN A 260 9.82 14.39 11.08
CA GLN A 260 11.26 14.65 10.96
C GLN A 260 12.01 13.38 10.52
N GLN A 261 11.78 12.27 11.22
CA GLN A 261 12.40 10.98 10.91
C GLN A 261 12.00 10.50 9.50
N TYR A 262 10.72 10.62 9.12
CA TYR A 262 10.23 10.14 7.82
C TYR A 262 10.86 10.84 6.62
N ARG A 263 11.16 12.14 6.73
CA ARG A 263 11.87 12.87 5.67
C ARG A 263 13.27 12.28 5.46
N VAL A 264 14.01 12.05 6.54
CA VAL A 264 15.35 11.46 6.47
C VAL A 264 15.30 10.04 5.90
N PHE A 265 14.34 9.21 6.33
CA PHE A 265 14.15 7.87 5.80
C PHE A 265 13.86 7.91 4.30
N ARG A 266 12.90 8.72 3.87
CA ARG A 266 12.55 8.85 2.45
C ARG A 266 13.75 9.30 1.62
N ASP A 267 14.48 10.30 2.09
CA ASP A 267 15.59 10.87 1.34
C ASP A 267 16.78 9.91 1.23
N ARG A 268 16.96 8.99 2.19
CA ARG A 268 18.11 8.05 2.20
C ARG A 268 17.81 6.62 1.77
N TYR A 269 16.55 6.17 1.79
CA TYR A 269 16.19 4.77 1.54
C TYR A 269 15.30 4.58 0.31
N LEU A 270 14.61 5.63 -0.16
CA LEU A 270 13.83 5.53 -1.38
C LEU A 270 14.76 5.43 -2.58
N ALA A 271 14.57 4.40 -3.39
CA ALA A 271 15.35 4.15 -4.59
C ALA A 271 14.42 3.92 -5.79
N THR A 272 15.01 3.98 -6.98
CA THR A 272 14.34 3.60 -8.23
C THR A 272 15.24 2.64 -9.01
N PRO A 273 15.32 1.36 -8.61
CA PRO A 273 16.22 0.38 -9.24
C PRO A 273 15.98 0.32 -10.75
N LEU A 274 17.05 0.49 -11.53
CA LEU A 274 17.04 0.54 -12.99
C LEU A 274 16.11 1.62 -13.60
N GLY A 275 15.63 2.58 -12.81
CA GLY A 275 14.63 3.56 -13.25
C GLY A 275 13.22 2.99 -13.44
N LEU A 276 12.92 1.78 -12.94
CA LEU A 276 11.68 1.06 -13.26
C LEU A 276 10.56 1.18 -12.23
N GLY A 277 10.76 1.81 -11.07
CA GLY A 277 9.69 2.00 -10.08
C GLY A 277 10.24 2.30 -8.70
N PRO A 278 9.43 2.87 -7.79
CA PRO A 278 9.86 3.14 -6.44
C PRO A 278 10.08 1.83 -5.67
N ALA A 279 11.18 1.78 -4.92
CA ALA A 279 11.49 0.69 -4.01
C ALA A 279 12.23 1.24 -2.80
N VAL A 280 12.32 0.44 -1.74
CA VAL A 280 13.02 0.81 -0.51
C VAL A 280 14.27 -0.04 -0.36
N ARG A 281 15.40 0.62 -0.13
CA ARG A 281 16.67 -0.06 0.17
C ARG A 281 16.65 -0.63 1.58
N GLU A 282 17.40 -1.70 1.81
CA GLU A 282 17.58 -2.20 3.17
C GLU A 282 18.56 -1.35 3.98
N TYR A 283 19.65 -0.94 3.33
CA TYR A 283 20.66 -0.07 3.90
C TYR A 283 20.56 1.32 3.26
N PRO A 284 20.87 2.40 4.02
CA PRO A 284 20.80 3.75 3.49
C PRO A 284 21.70 3.90 2.26
N GLU A 285 21.37 4.85 1.38
CA GLU A 285 22.22 5.20 0.24
C GLU A 285 23.69 5.42 0.68
N GLY A 286 24.62 4.84 -0.10
CA GLY A 286 26.04 4.82 0.25
C GLY A 286 26.46 3.77 1.27
N LEU A 287 25.55 2.87 1.68
CA LEU A 287 25.84 1.67 2.44
C LEU A 287 25.16 0.46 1.80
N ASP A 288 25.88 -0.65 1.77
CA ASP A 288 25.34 -1.97 1.47
C ASP A 288 25.69 -2.93 2.61
N GLY A 289 24.89 -3.99 2.73
CA GLY A 289 25.08 -5.06 3.69
C GLY A 289 24.29 -6.30 3.27
N PRO A 290 24.46 -7.42 3.98
CA PRO A 290 23.74 -8.65 3.67
C PRO A 290 22.25 -8.49 3.97
N GLY A 291 21.43 -9.23 3.23
CA GLY A 291 20.05 -9.48 3.62
C GLY A 291 19.96 -10.57 4.68
N ASP A 292 18.83 -10.61 5.35
CA ASP A 292 18.51 -11.62 6.35
C ASP A 292 17.04 -12.06 6.24
N VAL A 293 16.55 -12.66 7.32
CA VAL A 293 15.20 -13.19 7.41
C VAL A 293 14.12 -12.10 7.26
N ASP A 294 14.39 -10.88 7.71
CA ASP A 294 13.42 -9.77 7.68
C ASP A 294 13.39 -9.09 6.32
N SER A 295 14.57 -8.89 5.72
CA SER A 295 14.69 -8.19 4.43
C SER A 295 14.47 -9.11 3.23
N GLY A 296 14.71 -10.41 3.42
CA GLY A 296 14.86 -11.35 2.33
C GLY A 296 16.03 -11.01 1.41
N PRO A 297 16.05 -11.55 0.18
CA PRO A 297 17.13 -11.30 -0.78
C PRO A 297 17.16 -9.84 -1.26
N LEU A 298 18.34 -9.21 -1.17
CA LEU A 298 18.56 -7.80 -1.51
C LEU A 298 18.99 -7.58 -2.96
N LEU A 299 18.10 -7.86 -3.91
CA LEU A 299 18.37 -7.58 -5.32
C LEU A 299 18.53 -6.06 -5.54
N LEU A 300 19.70 -5.63 -6.01
CA LEU A 300 20.06 -4.21 -6.15
C LEU A 300 19.95 -3.41 -4.83
N GLY A 301 20.15 -4.08 -3.68
CA GLY A 301 20.05 -3.48 -2.35
C GLY A 301 18.60 -3.22 -1.88
N VAL A 302 17.60 -3.64 -2.66
CA VAL A 302 16.17 -3.43 -2.36
C VAL A 302 15.67 -4.49 -1.38
N SER A 303 14.96 -4.03 -0.36
CA SER A 303 14.18 -4.87 0.55
C SER A 303 12.72 -4.88 0.12
N LEU A 304 12.24 -6.05 -0.32
CA LEU A 304 10.85 -6.19 -0.78
C LEU A 304 9.86 -6.01 0.37
N SER A 305 10.18 -6.53 1.56
CA SER A 305 9.38 -6.35 2.78
C SER A 305 9.28 -4.87 3.15
N ALA A 306 10.42 -4.17 3.21
CA ALA A 306 10.44 -2.73 3.48
C ALA A 306 9.66 -1.93 2.43
N THR A 307 9.74 -2.32 1.15
CA THR A 307 9.00 -1.68 0.05
C THR A 307 7.49 -1.80 0.25
N VAL A 308 6.99 -2.99 0.58
CA VAL A 308 5.57 -3.23 0.82
C VAL A 308 5.07 -2.51 2.08
N VAL A 309 5.82 -2.56 3.18
CA VAL A 309 5.42 -1.91 4.44
C VAL A 309 5.46 -0.38 4.32
N THR A 310 6.40 0.15 3.55
CA THR A 310 6.52 1.60 3.32
C THR A 310 5.30 2.17 2.60
N LEU A 311 4.51 1.37 1.88
CA LEU A 311 3.20 1.79 1.39
C LEU A 311 2.32 2.30 2.54
N GLY A 312 2.23 1.53 3.62
CA GLY A 312 1.45 1.90 4.81
C GLY A 312 2.03 3.11 5.52
N ALA A 313 3.36 3.17 5.67
CA ALA A 313 4.03 4.33 6.25
C ALA A 313 3.77 5.62 5.44
N ALA A 314 3.88 5.56 4.11
CA ALA A 314 3.58 6.68 3.22
C ALA A 314 2.13 7.15 3.36
N GLN A 315 1.17 6.23 3.45
CA GLN A 315 -0.22 6.58 3.74
C GLN A 315 -0.36 7.25 5.11
N ARG A 316 0.31 6.76 6.15
CA ARG A 316 0.25 7.37 7.49
C ARG A 316 0.84 8.77 7.55
N HIS A 317 1.85 9.02 6.72
CA HIS A 317 2.48 10.31 6.59
C HIS A 317 1.77 11.25 5.59
N GLY A 318 0.70 10.83 4.91
CA GLY A 318 0.03 11.63 3.88
C GLY A 318 0.85 11.79 2.59
N ASP A 319 1.89 10.98 2.37
CA ASP A 319 2.66 10.94 1.11
C ASP A 319 1.89 10.12 0.06
N HIS A 320 0.74 10.65 -0.36
CA HIS A 320 -0.18 9.95 -1.26
C HIS A 320 0.45 9.61 -2.61
N ARG A 321 1.43 10.39 -3.08
CA ARG A 321 2.11 10.11 -4.36
C ARG A 321 3.04 8.90 -4.23
N LEU A 322 3.86 8.83 -3.17
CA LEU A 322 4.69 7.66 -2.94
C LEU A 322 3.83 6.42 -2.65
N ALA A 323 2.78 6.54 -1.83
CA ALA A 323 1.86 5.45 -1.55
C ALA A 323 1.20 4.92 -2.84
N GLY A 324 0.62 5.79 -3.67
CA GLY A 324 0.02 5.38 -4.94
C GLY A 324 1.05 4.74 -5.88
N ALA A 325 2.28 5.25 -5.93
CA ALA A 325 3.33 4.70 -6.78
C ALA A 325 3.79 3.30 -6.33
N LEU A 326 4.02 3.09 -5.03
CA LEU A 326 4.36 1.78 -4.46
C LEU A 326 3.24 0.77 -4.69
N ALA A 327 1.97 1.17 -4.46
CA ALA A 327 0.83 0.28 -4.65
C ALA A 327 0.64 -0.11 -6.13
N ASN A 328 0.72 0.85 -7.06
CA ASN A 328 0.59 0.59 -8.49
C ASN A 328 1.76 -0.23 -9.04
N TYR A 329 2.98 0.03 -8.56
CA TYR A 329 4.14 -0.79 -8.89
C TYR A 329 3.95 -2.22 -8.37
N GLY A 330 3.41 -2.39 -7.15
CA GLY A 330 3.01 -3.69 -6.60
C GLY A 330 1.94 -4.42 -7.40
N GLU A 331 0.93 -3.72 -7.95
CA GLU A 331 -0.06 -4.33 -8.87
C GLU A 331 0.60 -4.87 -10.15
N LEU A 332 1.64 -4.21 -10.65
CA LEU A 332 2.36 -4.69 -11.82
C LEU A 332 3.32 -5.84 -11.46
N ALA A 333 4.24 -5.61 -10.53
CA ALA A 333 5.33 -6.52 -10.19
C ALA A 333 4.85 -7.77 -9.43
N GLY A 334 3.83 -7.64 -8.58
CA GLY A 334 3.30 -8.76 -7.80
C GLY A 334 2.33 -9.67 -8.57
N VAL A 335 2.03 -9.32 -9.83
CA VAL A 335 1.21 -10.10 -10.78
C VAL A 335 -0.03 -10.74 -10.12
N PRO A 336 -0.97 -9.95 -9.58
CA PRO A 336 -2.11 -10.49 -8.86
C PRO A 336 -3.01 -11.34 -9.75
N VAL A 337 -3.58 -12.40 -9.17
CA VAL A 337 -4.68 -13.16 -9.74
C VAL A 337 -5.95 -12.74 -9.03
N GLN A 338 -6.93 -12.28 -9.81
CA GLN A 338 -8.21 -11.81 -9.30
C GLN A 338 -9.34 -12.67 -9.84
N THR A 339 -10.16 -13.18 -8.93
CA THR A 339 -11.46 -13.81 -9.20
C THR A 339 -12.57 -12.90 -8.65
N PRO A 340 -13.86 -13.20 -8.90
CA PRO A 340 -14.96 -12.48 -8.26
C PRO A 340 -14.93 -12.54 -6.72
N TRP A 341 -14.27 -13.54 -6.13
CA TRP A 341 -14.30 -13.84 -4.69
C TRP A 341 -13.00 -13.53 -3.98
N THR A 342 -11.88 -13.69 -4.66
CA THR A 342 -10.54 -13.62 -4.06
C THR A 342 -9.56 -12.83 -4.92
N LYS A 343 -8.56 -12.24 -4.25
CA LYS A 343 -7.40 -11.62 -4.88
C LYS A 343 -6.15 -12.14 -4.16
N ARG A 344 -5.12 -12.54 -4.91
CA ARG A 344 -3.86 -13.01 -4.35
C ARG A 344 -2.68 -12.66 -5.24
N TYR A 345 -1.51 -12.39 -4.65
CA TYR A 345 -0.30 -12.04 -5.38
C TYR A 345 0.60 -13.25 -5.54
N ALA A 346 1.50 -13.23 -6.53
CA ALA A 346 2.40 -14.35 -6.83
C ALA A 346 1.69 -15.71 -6.88
N LEU A 347 0.50 -15.74 -7.50
CA LEU A 347 -0.40 -16.91 -7.60
C LEU A 347 -0.94 -17.46 -6.26
N GLY A 348 -0.65 -16.83 -5.13
CA GLY A 348 -0.98 -17.30 -3.78
C GLY A 348 0.11 -18.13 -3.11
N ALA A 349 1.33 -18.16 -3.67
CA ALA A 349 2.40 -19.01 -3.17
C ALA A 349 2.90 -18.62 -1.76
N MET A 350 2.72 -17.37 -1.35
CA MET A 350 3.22 -16.82 -0.08
C MET A 350 2.13 -15.94 0.58
N PRO A 351 1.12 -16.53 1.25
CA PRO A 351 0.02 -15.78 1.85
C PRO A 351 0.47 -14.67 2.81
N ILE A 352 1.60 -14.84 3.50
CA ILE A 352 2.14 -13.80 4.38
C ILE A 352 2.48 -12.50 3.63
N GLY A 353 2.95 -12.58 2.38
CA GLY A 353 3.18 -11.40 1.55
C GLY A 353 1.88 -10.66 1.20
N ASP A 354 0.80 -11.40 0.99
CA ASP A 354 -0.54 -10.84 0.85
C ASP A 354 -1.00 -10.13 2.14
N ALA A 355 -0.68 -10.67 3.33
CA ALA A 355 -1.01 -10.04 4.61
C ALA A 355 -0.31 -8.69 4.81
N PHE A 356 1.00 -8.62 4.52
CA PHE A 356 1.76 -7.37 4.53
C PHE A 356 1.18 -6.33 3.56
N LEU A 357 0.82 -6.74 2.35
CA LEU A 357 0.27 -5.83 1.35
C LEU A 357 -1.14 -5.36 1.68
N ALA A 358 -2.01 -6.24 2.19
CA ALA A 358 -3.34 -5.89 2.65
C ALA A 358 -3.23 -4.83 3.77
N TRP A 359 -2.41 -5.09 4.79
CA TRP A 359 -2.18 -4.17 5.90
C TRP A 359 -1.55 -2.83 5.44
N GLY A 360 -0.60 -2.89 4.51
CA GLY A 360 -0.01 -1.69 3.90
C GLY A 360 -1.05 -0.82 3.18
N LYS A 361 -1.98 -1.44 2.44
CA LYS A 361 -3.04 -0.75 1.68
C LYS A 361 -4.16 -0.20 2.56
N THR A 362 -4.52 -0.91 3.63
CA THR A 362 -5.59 -0.48 4.54
C THR A 362 -5.19 0.67 5.44
N ALA A 363 -3.90 1.03 5.49
CA ALA A 363 -3.38 1.98 6.45
C ALA A 363 -4.26 3.22 6.64
N TYR A 364 -4.57 3.48 7.91
CA TYR A 364 -5.52 4.49 8.36
C TYR A 364 -4.98 5.14 9.64
N PRO A 365 -5.22 6.44 9.89
CA PRO A 365 -4.92 7.08 11.17
C PRO A 365 -5.81 6.56 12.30
N TRP A 366 -5.19 5.98 13.33
CA TRP A 366 -5.96 5.49 14.49
C TRP A 366 -6.22 6.62 15.48
N MET A 367 -5.29 7.55 15.61
CA MET A 367 -5.45 8.74 16.43
C MET A 367 -5.68 10.00 15.58
N PRO A 368 -6.52 10.93 16.05
CA PRO A 368 -6.64 12.24 15.43
C PRO A 368 -5.29 12.95 15.42
N ASP A 369 -4.79 13.31 14.23
CA ASP A 369 -3.67 14.23 14.12
C ASP A 369 -4.20 15.65 14.32
N THR A 370 -3.97 16.22 15.50
CA THR A 370 -4.32 17.61 15.80
C THR A 370 -3.26 18.59 15.34
N THR A 371 -2.13 18.10 14.80
CA THR A 371 -1.02 18.94 14.37
C THR A 371 -1.17 19.34 12.90
N SER A 372 -1.07 20.64 12.63
CA SER A 372 -0.99 21.16 11.27
C SER A 372 0.44 21.01 10.75
N GLN A 373 0.73 19.91 10.07
CA GLN A 373 2.05 19.69 9.43
C GLN A 373 2.03 20.17 7.97
N PRO A 374 3.13 20.76 7.47
CA PRO A 374 3.26 21.10 6.05
C PRO A 374 3.10 19.87 5.16
N THR A 375 2.52 20.07 3.98
CA THR A 375 2.46 19.03 2.95
C THR A 375 3.87 18.57 2.60
N LEU A 376 4.04 17.26 2.48
CA LEU A 376 5.32 16.70 2.05
C LEU A 376 5.56 17.05 0.58
N SER A 377 6.82 17.35 0.25
CA SER A 377 7.24 17.33 -1.15
C SER A 377 7.01 15.93 -1.72
N ALA A 378 6.75 15.84 -3.02
CA ALA A 378 6.52 14.55 -3.65
C ALA A 378 7.74 13.63 -3.50
N GLY A 379 7.57 12.47 -2.86
CA GLY A 379 8.64 11.47 -2.71
C GLY A 379 9.09 10.86 -4.04
N VAL A 380 8.23 10.87 -5.06
CA VAL A 380 8.52 10.35 -6.40
C VAL A 380 8.12 11.37 -7.47
N PRO A 381 8.83 11.43 -8.61
CA PRO A 381 8.45 12.29 -9.72
C PRO A 381 7.12 11.82 -10.33
N PHE A 382 6.31 12.74 -10.87
CA PHE A 382 5.02 12.39 -11.51
C PHE A 382 5.18 11.46 -12.73
N TRP A 383 6.36 11.49 -13.36
CA TRP A 383 6.69 10.70 -14.54
C TRP A 383 7.31 9.34 -14.22
N TRP A 384 7.36 8.93 -12.94
CA TRP A 384 7.89 7.62 -12.53
C TRP A 384 7.35 6.42 -13.33
N PRO A 385 6.08 6.35 -13.79
CA PRO A 385 5.61 5.15 -14.50
C PRO A 385 6.01 5.15 -15.98
N LEU A 386 6.53 6.26 -16.54
CA LEU A 386 6.78 6.40 -17.99
C LEU A 386 7.73 5.33 -18.56
N PRO A 387 8.85 4.94 -17.91
CA PRO A 387 9.73 3.89 -18.42
C PRO A 387 9.00 2.55 -18.56
N LEU A 388 8.23 2.16 -17.55
CA LEU A 388 7.43 0.94 -17.57
C LEU A 388 6.28 1.00 -18.58
N LEU A 389 5.58 2.13 -18.68
CA LEU A 389 4.51 2.31 -19.66
C LEU A 389 5.05 2.18 -21.09
N SER A 390 6.22 2.76 -21.35
CA SER A 390 6.89 2.67 -22.65
C SER A 390 7.30 1.24 -22.97
N LEU A 391 7.84 0.51 -21.99
CA LEU A 391 8.17 -0.91 -22.12
C LEU A 391 6.91 -1.74 -22.43
N LEU A 392 5.83 -1.55 -21.68
CA LEU A 392 4.56 -2.27 -21.86
C LEU A 392 3.94 -1.98 -23.24
N VAL A 393 3.92 -0.71 -23.66
CA VAL A 393 3.44 -0.34 -25.01
C VAL A 393 4.32 -0.97 -26.09
N ALA A 394 5.64 -0.95 -25.94
CA ALA A 394 6.55 -1.59 -26.87
C ALA A 394 6.27 -3.11 -26.98
N VAL A 395 6.18 -3.81 -25.84
CA VAL A 395 5.85 -5.25 -25.79
C VAL A 395 4.50 -5.52 -26.45
N GLY A 396 3.50 -4.66 -26.24
CA GLY A 396 2.17 -4.81 -26.85
C GLY A 396 2.13 -4.54 -28.36
N VAL A 397 3.02 -3.70 -28.89
CA VAL A 397 3.01 -3.28 -30.31
C VAL A 397 3.98 -4.08 -31.18
N VAL A 398 5.14 -4.51 -30.65
CA VAL A 398 6.19 -5.23 -31.39
C VAL A 398 5.68 -6.42 -32.21
N PRO A 399 4.78 -7.29 -31.70
CA PRO A 399 4.24 -8.41 -32.48
C PRO A 399 3.52 -8.00 -33.77
N TRP A 400 3.04 -6.75 -33.85
CA TRP A 400 2.26 -6.23 -34.97
C TRP A 400 3.09 -5.44 -35.98
N LEU A 401 4.36 -5.12 -35.68
CA LEU A 401 5.24 -4.34 -36.57
C LEU A 401 5.31 -4.89 -38.00
N PRO A 402 5.45 -6.22 -38.25
CA PRO A 402 5.49 -6.73 -39.62
C PRO A 402 4.20 -6.46 -40.40
N VAL A 403 3.04 -6.58 -39.74
CA VAL A 403 1.72 -6.33 -40.36
C VAL A 403 1.54 -4.84 -40.63
N LEU A 404 1.94 -3.98 -39.69
CA LEU A 404 1.88 -2.53 -39.83
C LEU A 404 2.80 -2.04 -40.97
N LEU A 405 4.02 -2.56 -41.04
CA LEU A 405 4.99 -2.24 -42.10
C LEU A 405 4.50 -2.70 -43.48
N LEU A 406 3.90 -3.89 -43.59
CA LEU A 406 3.31 -4.38 -44.84
C LEU A 406 2.12 -3.51 -45.29
N ARG A 407 1.25 -3.10 -44.36
CA ARG A 407 0.14 -2.18 -44.67
C ARG A 407 0.63 -0.80 -45.08
N TRP A 408 1.66 -0.28 -44.42
CA TRP A 408 2.25 1.01 -44.73
C TRP A 408 2.95 1.02 -46.08
N ARG A 409 3.73 -0.02 -46.42
CA ARG A 409 4.33 -0.17 -47.75
C ARG A 409 3.27 -0.25 -48.85
N ARG A 410 2.19 -1.01 -48.64
CA ARG A 410 1.05 -1.08 -49.59
C ARG A 410 0.35 0.26 -49.79
N ARG A 411 0.21 1.07 -48.74
CA ARG A 411 -0.35 2.43 -48.84
C ARG A 411 0.58 3.39 -49.58
N ARG A 412 1.91 3.26 -49.45
CA ARG A 412 2.88 4.07 -50.20
C ARG A 412 3.00 3.69 -51.68
N THR A 413 2.81 2.42 -52.02
CA THR A 413 2.79 1.95 -53.41
C THR A 413 1.43 2.12 -54.10
N GLY A 414 0.41 2.55 -53.36
CA GLY A 414 -0.88 2.97 -53.92
C GLY A 414 -0.78 4.40 -54.44
N THR A 415 -0.36 4.56 -55.69
CA THR A 415 -0.45 5.81 -56.46
C THR A 415 -1.89 6.35 -56.39
N PRO A 416 -2.13 7.67 -56.20
CA PRO A 416 -3.44 8.22 -56.49
C PRO A 416 -3.71 7.99 -57.98
N ALA A 417 -4.75 7.22 -58.31
CA ALA A 417 -5.20 7.12 -59.69
C ALA A 417 -5.63 8.51 -60.14
N ALA A 418 -4.75 9.19 -60.86
CA ALA A 418 -5.02 10.41 -61.56
C ALA A 418 -6.09 10.15 -62.64
N SER A 419 -7.06 11.04 -62.65
CA SER A 419 -7.94 11.39 -63.76
C SER A 419 -7.33 11.18 -65.16
N ALA A 420 -8.00 10.38 -66.00
CA ALA A 420 -7.97 10.42 -67.46
C ALA A 420 -9.18 9.57 -67.95
N GLY A 421 -10.10 9.99 -68.80
CA GLY A 421 -10.25 11.17 -69.64
C GLY A 421 -11.73 11.29 -70.11
N PRO A 422 -12.03 12.15 -71.10
CA PRO A 422 -13.36 12.71 -71.36
C PRO A 422 -14.34 11.74 -72.02
N PRO A 423 -15.67 11.98 -71.94
CA PRO A 423 -16.67 11.11 -72.55
C PRO A 423 -16.69 11.25 -74.08
N PRO A 424 -17.08 10.18 -74.82
CA PRO A 424 -17.07 10.19 -76.27
C PRO A 424 -18.14 11.11 -76.86
N THR A 425 -17.73 11.88 -77.86
CA THR A 425 -18.54 12.74 -78.72
C THR A 425 -19.60 11.95 -79.47
N ARG A 426 -20.88 12.29 -79.28
CA ARG A 426 -22.02 11.75 -80.02
C ARG A 426 -22.50 12.81 -81.03
N THR A 427 -22.22 12.60 -82.30
CA THR A 427 -22.74 13.40 -83.43
C THR A 427 -24.07 12.81 -83.89
N GLY A 428 -25.16 13.57 -83.77
CA GLY A 428 -26.47 13.27 -84.36
C GLY A 428 -27.48 14.41 -84.07
N PRO A 429 -28.35 14.79 -85.03
CA PRO A 429 -28.91 16.14 -85.15
C PRO A 429 -30.20 16.36 -84.32
N PRO A 430 -30.67 17.63 -84.17
CA PRO A 430 -31.53 18.05 -83.07
C PRO A 430 -33.02 17.92 -83.39
N PRO A 431 -33.88 18.01 -82.35
CA PRO A 431 -35.04 18.88 -82.48
C PRO A 431 -35.25 19.79 -81.26
N THR A 432 -35.27 21.08 -81.58
CA THR A 432 -36.23 22.12 -81.15
C THR A 432 -37.06 21.98 -79.87
N ARG A 433 -37.04 23.12 -79.15
CA ARG A 433 -38.16 23.91 -78.59
C ARG A 433 -38.49 23.79 -77.08
N THR A 434 -38.40 25.00 -76.48
CA THR A 434 -39.37 25.67 -75.57
C THR A 434 -39.49 25.26 -74.10
N GLY A 435 -39.29 26.27 -73.23
CA GLY A 435 -40.18 26.53 -72.08
C GLY A 435 -39.55 26.41 -70.69
N PRO A 436 -40.02 27.17 -69.66
CA PRO A 436 -39.14 27.82 -68.68
C PRO A 436 -39.45 27.36 -67.21
N PRO A 437 -39.17 28.11 -66.11
CA PRO A 437 -38.43 27.58 -64.95
C PRO A 437 -39.25 27.48 -63.64
N ALA A 438 -38.73 26.77 -62.62
CA ALA A 438 -39.11 26.91 -61.20
C ALA A 438 -38.04 26.23 -60.34
N ALA A 439 -37.27 26.93 -59.49
CA ALA A 439 -37.62 27.49 -58.17
C ALA A 439 -37.79 26.41 -57.09
N GLY A 440 -36.97 26.48 -56.03
CA GLY A 440 -37.10 25.62 -54.85
C GLY A 440 -35.94 25.77 -53.88
N ALA A 441 -36.00 26.81 -53.05
CA ALA A 441 -35.07 27.09 -51.96
C ALA A 441 -35.19 26.07 -50.80
N GLY A 442 -34.05 25.73 -50.20
CA GLY A 442 -33.95 24.97 -48.95
C GLY A 442 -33.72 25.90 -47.74
N PRO A 443 -34.27 25.56 -46.55
CA PRO A 443 -34.42 26.48 -45.40
C PRO A 443 -33.18 26.59 -44.48
N PRO A 444 -33.13 27.62 -43.60
CA PRO A 444 -31.96 27.97 -42.79
C PRO A 444 -31.86 27.19 -41.46
N PRO A 445 -30.70 27.24 -40.77
CA PRO A 445 -30.49 26.54 -39.50
C PRO A 445 -31.04 27.31 -38.27
N ASN A 446 -31.54 26.55 -37.29
CA ASN A 446 -32.04 27.06 -36.01
C ASN A 446 -30.89 27.39 -35.02
N PRO A 447 -31.05 28.44 -34.17
CA PRO A 447 -30.09 28.83 -33.13
C PRO A 447 -30.33 28.10 -31.79
N PRO A 448 -29.35 28.11 -30.85
CA PRO A 448 -29.48 27.48 -29.54
C PRO A 448 -30.05 28.45 -28.48
N PRO A 449 -30.73 27.97 -27.43
CA PRO A 449 -30.99 28.77 -26.24
C PRO A 449 -30.06 28.43 -25.05
N THR A 450 -29.75 29.54 -24.38
CA THR A 450 -28.92 29.92 -23.23
C THR A 450 -29.21 29.27 -21.86
N PRO A 451 -28.31 29.45 -20.87
CA PRO A 451 -28.40 28.90 -19.52
C PRO A 451 -29.23 29.77 -18.56
N ALA A 452 -29.90 29.15 -17.58
CA ALA A 452 -30.58 29.83 -16.49
C ALA A 452 -29.63 30.07 -15.30
N GLY A 453 -29.57 31.32 -14.85
CA GLY A 453 -28.81 31.81 -13.70
C GLY A 453 -29.55 31.73 -12.36
N PRO A 454 -29.06 32.42 -11.31
CA PRO A 454 -29.08 31.96 -9.92
C PRO A 454 -30.20 32.57 -9.05
N SER A 455 -30.41 32.01 -7.86
CA SER A 455 -31.14 32.68 -6.78
C SER A 455 -30.50 32.34 -5.43
N ALA A 456 -30.18 33.39 -4.68
CA ALA A 456 -29.62 33.39 -3.32
C ALA A 456 -30.72 33.82 -2.30
N PRO A 457 -30.42 34.32 -1.10
CA PRO A 457 -30.42 33.57 0.18
C PRO A 457 -31.41 34.14 1.23
N VAL A 458 -31.79 33.37 2.27
CA VAL A 458 -32.39 33.94 3.50
C VAL A 458 -31.98 33.13 4.76
N ARG A 459 -31.64 33.87 5.82
CA ARG A 459 -31.16 33.55 7.20
C ARG A 459 -32.36 33.66 8.20
N PRO A 460 -32.21 33.66 9.55
CA PRO A 460 -31.99 32.55 10.50
C PRO A 460 -33.06 32.45 11.66
N LEU A 461 -32.94 31.41 12.51
CA LEU A 461 -33.27 31.31 13.97
C LEU A 461 -34.74 31.48 14.45
N PRO A 462 -35.16 30.97 15.64
CA PRO A 462 -34.43 30.71 16.90
C PRO A 462 -33.94 29.28 17.15
#